data_AF-A0A380ANZ9-F1
#
_entry.id   AF-A0A380ANZ9-F1
#
_cell.length_a   1.000
_cell.length_b   1.000
_cell.length_c   1.000
_cell.angle_alpha   90.00
_cell.angle_beta   90.00
_cell.angle_gamma   90.00
#
_symmetry.space_group_name_H-M   'P 1'
#
loop_
_entity.id
_entity.type
_entity.pdbx_description
1 polymer ?
#
loop_
_entity_poly.entity_id
_entity_poly.type
_entity_poly.pdbx_seq_one_letter_code
_entity_poly.pdbx_strand_id
1 'polypeptide(L)'
;MPLKLSDKQSVLEMSDITERLEYLMAMMESEIDLLQVEKRIRNRVKKQMEKSQREYYLNEQMKAIQKELGEMDDAPDEHEALKRKIDAAKMPKEAREKTEAELQKLKMMSPMSAEATVVRGYIDWMLQVPWNARSKVKKDLNKAQEVLDTDHYGPGSASRIASSSTSRCRVASAKSRADPVSGGAAGRG
;
A
#
# COMPACT_ATOMS: atom_id res chain seq x y z
N MET A 1 -1.13 56.75 -12.51
CA MET A 1 0.15 56.33 -11.91
C MET A 1 0.50 57.27 -10.76
N PRO A 2 0.57 56.79 -9.52
CA PRO A 2 1.26 57.53 -8.47
C PRO A 2 2.77 57.40 -8.70
N LEU A 3 3.34 58.22 -9.59
CA LEU A 3 4.78 58.34 -9.72
C LEU A 3 5.36 58.85 -8.39
N LYS A 4 6.50 58.29 -7.96
CA LYS A 4 7.19 58.77 -6.77
C LYS A 4 7.62 60.22 -7.00
N LEU A 5 7.68 61.00 -5.92
CA LEU A 5 8.02 62.42 -5.99
C LEU A 5 9.41 62.65 -6.62
N SER A 6 10.36 61.75 -6.34
CA SER A 6 11.69 61.73 -6.95
C SER A 6 11.63 61.68 -8.47
N ASP A 7 10.82 60.77 -9.01
CA ASP A 7 10.81 60.45 -10.44
C ASP A 7 10.17 61.60 -11.23
N LYS A 8 9.19 62.29 -10.62
CA LYS A 8 8.57 63.51 -11.16
C LYS A 8 9.56 64.67 -11.24
N GLN A 9 10.42 64.83 -10.24
CA GLN A 9 11.42 65.89 -10.19
C GLN A 9 12.48 65.69 -11.28
N SER A 10 12.99 64.46 -11.44
CA SER A 10 13.95 64.11 -12.50
C SER A 10 13.42 64.34 -13.91
N VAL A 11 12.13 64.10 -14.16
CA VAL A 11 11.48 64.38 -15.47
C VAL A 11 11.34 65.88 -15.74
N LEU A 12 11.22 66.71 -14.70
CA LEU A 12 11.14 68.18 -14.82
C LEU A 12 12.51 68.82 -15.01
N GLU A 13 13.57 68.21 -14.48
CA GLU A 13 14.96 68.68 -14.57
C GLU A 13 15.62 68.33 -15.91
N MET A 14 15.13 67.31 -16.62
CA MET A 14 15.56 67.01 -17.99
C MET A 14 15.20 68.18 -18.92
N SER A 15 16.19 68.68 -19.66
CA SER A 15 16.01 69.81 -20.60
C SER A 15 15.72 69.32 -22.01
N ASP A 16 16.33 68.22 -22.45
CA ASP A 16 16.03 67.61 -23.74
C ASP A 16 14.67 66.89 -23.74
N ILE A 17 13.97 66.98 -24.87
CA ILE A 17 12.63 66.39 -25.03
C ILE A 17 12.74 64.90 -25.33
N THR A 18 13.78 64.48 -26.05
CA THR A 18 13.98 63.10 -26.50
C THR A 18 14.34 62.21 -25.31
N GLU A 19 15.33 62.64 -24.50
CA GLU A 19 15.71 61.93 -23.27
C GLU A 19 14.54 61.77 -22.28
N ARG A 20 13.70 62.81 -22.16
CA ARG A 20 12.53 62.80 -21.30
C ARG A 20 11.47 61.79 -21.76
N LEU A 21 11.28 61.67 -23.07
CA LEU A 21 10.36 60.72 -23.67
C LEU A 21 10.84 59.28 -23.43
N GLU A 22 12.12 59.02 -23.67
CA GLU A 22 12.73 57.69 -23.45
C GLU A 22 12.63 57.27 -21.98
N TYR A 23 12.90 58.18 -21.04
CA TYR A 23 12.77 57.91 -19.60
C TYR A 23 11.32 57.58 -19.20
N LEU A 24 10.35 58.35 -19.69
CA LEU A 24 8.92 58.08 -19.45
C LEU A 24 8.48 56.75 -20.07
N MET A 25 8.96 56.42 -21.28
CA MET A 25 8.66 55.14 -21.92
C MET A 25 9.18 53.96 -21.12
N ALA A 26 10.43 54.02 -20.64
CA ALA A 26 11.02 52.97 -19.81
C ALA A 26 10.24 52.78 -18.49
N MET A 27 9.83 53.88 -17.84
CA MET A 27 8.98 53.79 -16.65
C MET A 27 7.62 53.17 -16.96
N MET A 28 6.97 53.56 -18.06
CA MET A 28 5.69 52.98 -18.47
C MET A 28 5.80 51.48 -18.76
N GLU A 29 6.89 51.06 -19.40
CA GLU A 29 7.13 49.64 -19.71
C GLU A 29 7.28 48.82 -18.42
N SER A 30 8.03 49.32 -17.43
CA SER A 30 8.16 48.66 -16.12
C SER A 30 6.83 48.51 -15.37
N GLU A 31 5.94 49.50 -15.48
CA GLU A 31 4.61 49.45 -14.85
C GLU A 31 3.66 48.52 -15.59
N ILE A 32 3.77 48.44 -16.92
CA ILE A 32 3.02 47.46 -17.71
C ILE A 32 3.42 46.05 -17.28
N ASP A 33 4.71 45.78 -17.10
CA ASP A 33 5.19 44.48 -16.64
C ASP A 33 4.67 44.12 -15.25
N LEU A 34 4.69 45.07 -14.31
CA LEU A 34 4.13 44.88 -12.97
C LEU A 34 2.64 44.51 -13.03
N LEU A 35 1.85 45.27 -13.80
CA LEU A 35 0.42 45.00 -13.99
C LEU A 35 0.15 43.65 -14.64
N GLN A 36 0.98 43.25 -15.61
CA GLN A 36 0.87 41.93 -16.24
C GLN A 36 1.14 40.81 -15.24
N VAL A 37 2.15 40.95 -14.38
CA VAL A 37 2.47 39.97 -13.34
C VAL A 37 1.31 39.85 -12.35
N GLU A 38 0.77 40.98 -11.85
CA GLU A 38 -0.40 40.96 -10.96
C GLU A 38 -1.60 40.27 -11.60
N LYS A 39 -1.88 40.55 -12.88
CA LYS A 39 -2.98 39.92 -13.62
C LYS A 39 -2.76 38.40 -13.74
N ARG A 40 -1.54 37.95 -14.02
CA ARG A 40 -1.19 36.52 -14.07
C ARG A 40 -1.40 35.84 -12.72
N ILE A 41 -0.95 36.46 -11.63
CA ILE A 41 -1.12 35.95 -10.26
C ILE A 41 -2.62 35.82 -9.94
N ARG A 42 -3.40 36.89 -10.17
CA ARG A 42 -4.85 36.91 -9.92
C ARG A 42 -5.57 35.79 -10.68
N ASN A 43 -5.24 35.61 -11.95
CA ASN A 43 -5.84 34.55 -12.77
C ASN A 43 -5.47 33.15 -12.27
N ARG A 44 -4.22 32.94 -11.83
CA ARG A 44 -3.78 31.66 -11.26
C ARG A 44 -4.51 31.33 -9.96
N VAL A 45 -4.61 32.31 -9.05
CA VAL A 45 -5.35 32.16 -7.79
C VAL A 45 -6.82 31.85 -8.07
N LYS A 46 -7.48 32.58 -8.98
CA LYS A 46 -8.88 32.33 -9.35
C LYS A 46 -9.09 30.91 -9.88
N LYS A 47 -8.24 30.45 -10.81
CA LYS A 47 -8.30 29.06 -11.33
C LYS A 47 -8.12 28.02 -10.23
N GLN A 48 -7.19 28.25 -9.31
CA GLN A 48 -6.96 27.34 -8.18
C GLN A 48 -8.17 27.29 -7.23
N MET A 49 -8.75 28.45 -6.91
CA MET A 49 -9.96 28.53 -6.08
C MET A 49 -11.15 27.81 -6.72
N GLU A 50 -11.40 28.02 -8.02
CA GLU A 50 -12.47 27.35 -8.76
C GLU A 50 -12.29 25.82 -8.78
N LYS A 51 -11.04 25.35 -8.95
CA LYS A 51 -10.73 23.91 -8.88
C LYS A 51 -11.02 23.34 -7.49
N SER A 52 -10.54 23.99 -6.43
CA SER A 52 -10.76 23.53 -5.05
C SER A 52 -12.24 23.56 -4.65
N GLN A 53 -12.99 24.58 -5.06
CA GLN A 53 -14.44 24.63 -4.82
C GLN A 53 -15.18 23.53 -5.58
N ARG A 54 -14.81 23.28 -6.84
CA ARG A 54 -15.39 22.18 -7.64
C ARG A 54 -15.10 20.83 -6.99
N GLU A 55 -13.85 20.57 -6.59
CA GLU A 55 -13.48 19.34 -5.89
C GLU A 55 -14.25 19.18 -4.57
N TYR A 56 -14.36 20.25 -3.77
CA TYR A 56 -15.15 20.24 -2.53
C TYR A 56 -16.62 19.88 -2.80
N TYR A 57 -17.25 20.53 -3.78
CA TYR A 57 -18.64 20.29 -4.15
C TYR A 57 -18.87 18.88 -4.68
N LEU A 58 -17.95 18.36 -5.51
CA LEU A 58 -18.02 16.99 -6.02
C LEU A 58 -17.85 15.97 -4.90
N ASN A 59 -16.94 16.20 -3.95
CA ASN A 59 -16.76 15.31 -2.80
C ASN A 59 -18.00 15.28 -1.91
N GLU A 60 -18.62 16.44 -1.65
CA GLU A 60 -19.85 16.49 -0.86
C GLU A 60 -21.01 15.81 -1.60
N GLN A 61 -21.09 15.95 -2.93
CA GLN A 61 -22.04 15.19 -3.74
C GLN A 61 -21.77 13.68 -3.68
N MET A 62 -20.52 13.23 -3.79
CA MET A 62 -20.18 11.82 -3.67
C MET A 62 -20.57 11.26 -2.30
N LYS A 63 -20.34 12.03 -1.23
CA LYS A 63 -20.73 11.67 0.13
C LYS A 63 -22.25 11.60 0.30
N ALA A 64 -22.98 12.53 -0.33
CA ALA A 64 -24.44 12.50 -0.37
C ALA A 64 -24.95 11.29 -1.18
N ILE A 65 -24.37 11.01 -2.36
CA ILE A 65 -24.70 9.85 -3.18
C ILE A 65 -24.45 8.56 -2.40
N GLN A 66 -23.29 8.40 -1.76
CA GLN A 66 -22.98 7.22 -0.91
C GLN A 66 -24.01 7.03 0.20
N LYS A 67 -24.48 8.13 0.80
CA LYS A 67 -25.53 8.11 1.83
C LYS A 67 -26.90 7.72 1.25
N GLU A 68 -27.27 8.23 0.09
CA GLU A 68 -28.53 7.92 -0.62
C GLU A 68 -28.54 6.50 -1.21
N LEU A 69 -27.38 5.99 -1.65
CA LEU A 69 -27.21 4.61 -2.11
C LEU A 69 -27.36 3.59 -0.97
N GLY A 70 -27.46 4.03 0.28
CA GLY A 70 -27.69 3.16 1.43
C GLY A 70 -26.46 2.38 1.89
N GLU A 71 -25.24 2.74 1.47
CA GLU A 71 -23.98 2.15 1.95
C GLU A 71 -23.43 2.87 3.19
N MET A 72 -24.31 3.30 4.09
CA MET A 72 -23.94 3.47 5.48
C MET A 72 -24.43 2.25 6.27
N ASP A 73 -23.84 1.09 6.00
CA ASP A 73 -23.59 0.11 7.05
C ASP A 73 -22.51 -0.92 6.63
N ASP A 74 -21.39 -0.85 7.33
CA ASP A 74 -20.67 -2.04 7.82
C ASP A 74 -19.89 -2.93 6.84
N ALA A 75 -19.38 -2.38 5.74
CA ALA A 75 -18.16 -2.95 5.15
C ALA A 75 -16.97 -2.30 5.85
N PRO A 76 -16.38 -2.90 6.92
CA PRO A 76 -15.03 -2.51 7.30
C PRO A 76 -14.19 -2.53 6.04
N ASP A 77 -13.39 -1.49 5.81
CA ASP A 77 -12.46 -1.38 4.67
C ASP A 77 -11.92 -2.78 4.42
N GLU A 78 -12.42 -3.44 3.37
CA GLU A 78 -12.27 -4.89 3.21
C GLU A 78 -10.77 -5.24 3.24
N HIS A 79 -9.98 -4.28 2.75
CA HIS A 79 -8.54 -4.20 2.86
C HIS A 79 -7.99 -4.25 4.30
N GLU A 80 -8.55 -3.48 5.23
CA GLU A 80 -8.13 -3.50 6.63
C GLU A 80 -8.50 -4.83 7.30
N ALA A 81 -9.67 -5.39 6.99
CA ALA A 81 -10.07 -6.72 7.47
C ALA A 81 -9.13 -7.82 6.95
N LEU A 82 -8.78 -7.77 5.65
CA LEU A 82 -7.81 -8.69 5.03
C LEU A 82 -6.42 -8.52 5.63
N LYS A 83 -5.98 -7.28 5.88
CA LYS A 83 -4.69 -7.00 6.53
C LYS A 83 -4.59 -7.62 7.92
N ARG A 84 -5.64 -7.45 8.75
CA ARG A 84 -5.70 -8.06 10.09
C ARG A 84 -5.64 -9.59 10.02
N LYS A 85 -6.30 -10.21 9.03
CA LYS A 85 -6.24 -11.67 8.81
C LYS A 85 -4.83 -12.13 8.41
N ILE A 86 -4.13 -11.38 7.55
CA ILE A 86 -2.75 -11.69 7.13
C ILE A 86 -1.80 -11.63 8.33
N ASP A 87 -1.93 -10.61 9.18
CA ASP A 87 -1.15 -10.48 10.41
C ASP A 87 -1.41 -11.64 11.40
N ALA A 88 -2.67 -12.08 11.51
CA ALA A 88 -3.07 -13.18 12.39
C ALA A 88 -2.61 -14.56 11.88
N ALA A 89 -2.48 -14.76 10.57
CA ALA A 89 -2.17 -16.05 9.95
C ALA A 89 -0.74 -16.57 10.23
N LYS A 90 0.14 -15.75 10.84
CA LYS A 90 1.53 -16.10 11.20
C LYS A 90 2.30 -16.74 10.03
N MET A 91 2.18 -16.13 8.85
CA MET A 91 2.84 -16.60 7.64
C MET A 91 4.37 -16.43 7.74
N PRO A 92 5.17 -17.31 7.10
CA PRO A 92 6.61 -17.08 6.94
C PRO A 92 6.87 -15.81 6.12
N LYS A 93 8.03 -15.18 6.33
CA LYS A 93 8.37 -13.86 5.80
C LYS A 93 8.14 -13.72 4.29
N GLU A 94 8.59 -14.71 3.51
CA GLU A 94 8.45 -14.71 2.05
C GLU A 94 6.99 -14.76 1.57
N ALA A 95 6.14 -15.52 2.27
CA ALA A 95 4.72 -15.64 1.95
C ALA A 95 3.98 -14.34 2.30
N ARG A 96 4.27 -13.78 3.48
CA ARG A 96 3.68 -12.53 3.94
C ARG A 96 3.97 -11.37 2.99
N GLU A 97 5.22 -11.20 2.57
CA GLU A 97 5.63 -10.11 1.69
C GLU A 97 4.92 -10.18 0.33
N LYS A 98 4.76 -11.39 -0.24
CA LYS A 98 3.99 -11.59 -1.48
C LYS A 98 2.51 -11.28 -1.31
N THR A 99 1.89 -11.74 -0.21
CA THR A 99 0.47 -11.46 0.06
C THR A 99 0.22 -9.98 0.33
N GLU A 100 1.13 -9.28 1.02
CA GLU A 100 1.06 -7.83 1.22
C GLU A 100 1.21 -7.05 -0.11
N ALA A 101 2.10 -7.49 -1.02
CA ALA A 101 2.25 -6.88 -2.33
C ALA A 101 0.97 -7.00 -3.18
N GLU A 102 0.32 -8.18 -3.15
CA GLU A 102 -0.96 -8.38 -3.84
C GLU A 102 -2.11 -7.58 -3.19
N LEU A 103 -2.11 -7.43 -1.86
CA LEU A 103 -3.07 -6.56 -1.17
C LEU A 103 -2.92 -5.08 -1.57
N GLN A 104 -1.68 -4.59 -1.76
CA GLN A 104 -1.43 -3.23 -2.26
C GLN A 104 -1.95 -3.05 -3.70
N LYS A 105 -1.78 -4.05 -4.56
CA LYS A 105 -2.35 -4.03 -5.92
C LYS A 105 -3.87 -3.97 -5.89
N LEU A 106 -4.52 -4.76 -5.03
CA LEU A 106 -5.97 -4.76 -4.87
C LEU A 106 -6.50 -3.37 -4.51
N LYS A 107 -5.77 -2.60 -3.68
CA LYS A 107 -6.15 -1.23 -3.28
C LYS A 107 -6.12 -0.23 -4.43
N MET A 108 -5.30 -0.46 -5.45
CA MET A 108 -5.21 0.41 -6.62
C MET A 108 -6.23 0.05 -7.71
N MET A 109 -6.92 -1.09 -7.59
CA MET A 109 -7.89 -1.58 -8.57
C MET A 109 -9.33 -1.25 -8.16
N SER A 110 -10.21 -1.12 -9.15
CA SER A 110 -11.66 -0.99 -8.87
C SER A 110 -12.22 -2.32 -8.36
N PRO A 111 -13.05 -2.32 -7.29
CA PRO A 111 -13.57 -3.54 -6.65
C PRO A 111 -14.47 -4.39 -7.55
N MET A 112 -14.99 -3.83 -8.66
CA MET A 112 -15.81 -4.55 -9.65
C MET A 112 -15.01 -5.12 -10.84
N SER A 113 -13.68 -4.92 -10.88
CA SER A 113 -12.86 -5.47 -11.97
C SER A 113 -12.70 -6.99 -11.84
N ALA A 114 -12.69 -7.70 -12.97
CA ALA A 114 -12.43 -9.14 -13.01
C ALA A 114 -11.06 -9.51 -12.41
N GLU A 115 -10.07 -8.62 -12.53
CA GLU A 115 -8.74 -8.79 -11.95
C GLU A 115 -8.75 -8.72 -10.42
N ALA A 116 -9.60 -7.86 -9.85
CA ALA A 116 -9.74 -7.72 -8.40
C ALA A 116 -10.27 -9.01 -7.77
N THR A 117 -11.18 -9.71 -8.46
CA THR A 117 -11.70 -11.02 -8.01
C THR A 117 -10.61 -12.09 -7.97
N VAL A 118 -9.70 -12.11 -8.95
CA VAL A 118 -8.58 -13.06 -8.98
C VAL A 118 -7.60 -12.82 -7.83
N VAL A 119 -7.25 -11.55 -7.58
CA VAL A 119 -6.33 -11.16 -6.50
C VAL A 119 -6.95 -11.43 -5.13
N ARG A 120 -8.23 -11.11 -4.93
CA ARG A 120 -8.97 -11.44 -3.70
C ARG A 120 -8.96 -12.95 -3.44
N GLY A 121 -9.25 -13.74 -4.49
CA GLY A 121 -9.15 -15.19 -4.42
C GLY A 121 -7.77 -15.65 -3.97
N TYR A 122 -6.70 -15.14 -4.59
CA TYR A 122 -5.32 -15.48 -4.20
C TYR A 122 -5.02 -15.18 -2.71
N ILE A 123 -5.46 -14.03 -2.21
CA ILE A 123 -5.28 -13.66 -0.79
C ILE A 123 -6.04 -14.64 0.11
N ASP A 124 -7.27 -15.01 -0.25
CA ASP A 124 -8.06 -16.00 0.49
C ASP A 124 -7.39 -17.39 0.51
N TRP A 125 -6.84 -17.85 -0.61
CA TRP A 125 -6.06 -19.09 -0.66
C TRP A 125 -4.87 -19.05 0.30
N MET A 126 -4.13 -17.94 0.31
CA MET A 126 -2.97 -17.76 1.21
C MET A 126 -3.37 -17.76 2.68
N LEU A 127 -4.56 -17.25 3.01
CA LEU A 127 -5.12 -17.26 4.37
C LEU A 127 -5.62 -18.63 4.82
N GLN A 128 -6.13 -19.46 3.90
CA GLN A 128 -6.63 -20.80 4.22
C GLN A 128 -5.51 -21.81 4.49
N VAL A 129 -4.29 -21.56 4.00
CA VAL A 129 -3.16 -22.48 4.21
C VAL A 129 -2.73 -22.48 5.69
N PRO A 130 -2.68 -23.65 6.35
CA PRO A 130 -2.26 -23.76 7.75
C PRO A 130 -0.74 -23.62 7.90
N TRP A 131 -0.23 -22.38 7.96
CA TRP A 131 1.21 -22.11 8.08
C TRP A 131 1.83 -22.61 9.40
N ASN A 132 1.08 -22.55 10.49
CA ASN A 132 1.58 -22.87 11.84
C ASN A 132 0.80 -24.00 12.54
N ALA A 133 -0.24 -24.55 11.91
CA ALA A 133 -0.99 -25.67 12.48
C ALA A 133 -0.34 -26.99 12.04
N ARG A 134 0.32 -27.68 12.97
CA ARG A 134 0.86 -29.03 12.77
C ARG A 134 0.08 -30.01 13.64
N SER A 135 -0.34 -31.13 13.06
CA SER A 135 -0.94 -32.22 13.82
C SER A 135 0.13 -32.96 14.64
N LYS A 136 -0.22 -33.37 15.86
CA LYS A 136 0.67 -34.15 16.72
C LYS A 136 0.82 -35.55 16.15
N VAL A 137 1.96 -35.83 15.52
CA VAL A 137 2.27 -37.15 14.99
C VAL A 137 2.51 -38.11 16.15
N LYS A 138 1.66 -39.13 16.29
CA LYS A 138 1.88 -40.25 17.22
C LYS A 138 2.92 -41.20 16.60
N LYS A 139 4.05 -41.40 17.27
CA LYS A 139 5.15 -42.26 16.81
C LYS A 139 5.16 -43.62 17.53
N ASP A 140 3.98 -44.21 17.71
CA ASP A 140 3.85 -45.54 18.32
C ASP A 140 3.77 -46.59 17.20
N LEU A 141 4.87 -47.31 16.97
CA LEU A 141 4.95 -48.34 15.92
C LEU A 141 3.97 -49.50 16.16
N ASN A 142 3.79 -49.92 17.41
CA ASN A 142 2.89 -51.03 17.75
C ASN A 142 1.43 -50.71 17.43
N LYS A 143 0.97 -49.50 17.75
CA LYS A 143 -0.39 -49.04 17.41
C LYS A 143 -0.56 -48.84 15.91
N ALA A 144 0.47 -48.37 15.21
CA ALA A 144 0.43 -48.25 13.76
C ALA A 144 0.28 -49.63 13.09
N GLN A 145 0.97 -50.65 13.61
CA GLN A 145 0.88 -52.01 13.10
C GLN A 145 -0.48 -52.65 13.39
N GLU A 146 -1.02 -52.48 14.60
CA GLU A 146 -2.36 -52.97 14.97
C GLU A 146 -3.49 -52.36 14.11
N VAL A 147 -3.45 -51.05 13.85
CA VAL A 147 -4.40 -50.37 12.95
C VAL A 147 -4.23 -50.85 11.50
N LEU A 148 -2.98 -51.05 11.05
CA LEU A 148 -2.70 -51.57 9.70
C LEU A 148 -3.17 -53.02 9.53
N ASP A 149 -2.97 -53.88 10.52
CA ASP A 149 -3.39 -55.28 10.50
C ASP A 149 -4.92 -55.42 10.58
N THR A 150 -5.60 -54.45 11.21
CA THR A 150 -7.08 -54.38 11.27
C THR A 150 -7.69 -53.87 9.96
N ASP A 151 -7.07 -52.86 9.33
CA ASP A 151 -7.58 -52.26 8.09
C ASP A 151 -7.15 -53.03 6.81
N HIS A 152 -6.12 -53.89 6.86
CA HIS A 152 -5.59 -54.60 5.69
C HIS A 152 -5.30 -56.09 5.96
N TYR A 153 -6.13 -56.98 5.43
CA TYR A 153 -5.89 -58.43 5.43
C TYR A 153 -5.02 -58.84 4.23
N GLY A 154 -3.70 -58.65 4.30
CA GLY A 154 -2.79 -59.02 3.21
C GLY A 154 -1.29 -59.05 3.58
N PRO A 155 -0.59 -60.20 3.53
CA PRO A 155 0.72 -60.40 4.17
C PRO A 155 1.94 -59.74 3.47
N GLY A 156 1.75 -58.85 2.50
CA GLY A 156 2.84 -58.34 1.65
C GLY A 156 3.16 -56.84 1.71
N SER A 157 2.20 -56.00 2.10
CA SER A 157 2.33 -54.53 2.05
C SER A 157 2.73 -53.89 3.39
N ALA A 158 2.37 -54.51 4.51
CA ALA A 158 2.60 -53.96 5.86
C ALA A 158 4.11 -53.79 6.19
N SER A 159 4.97 -54.73 5.80
CA SER A 159 6.40 -54.67 6.16
C SER A 159 7.17 -53.54 5.47
N ARG A 160 6.80 -53.21 4.21
CA ARG A 160 7.40 -52.09 3.47
C ARG A 160 7.04 -50.75 4.10
N ILE A 161 5.80 -50.58 4.55
CA ILE A 161 5.34 -49.34 5.19
C ILE A 161 6.05 -49.16 6.54
N ALA A 162 6.19 -50.23 7.34
CA ALA A 162 6.93 -50.21 8.60
C ALA A 162 8.43 -49.88 8.44
N SER A 163 9.08 -50.40 7.38
CA SER A 163 10.48 -50.07 7.08
C SER A 163 10.64 -48.59 6.66
N SER A 164 9.66 -48.05 5.90
CA SER A 164 9.66 -46.65 5.46
C SER A 164 9.39 -45.67 6.61
N SER A 165 8.52 -46.03 7.56
CA SER A 165 8.25 -45.23 8.76
C SER A 165 9.44 -45.24 9.71
N THR A 166 10.13 -46.37 9.84
CA THR A 166 11.39 -46.49 10.60
C THR A 166 12.50 -45.61 10.02
N SER A 167 12.63 -45.59 8.68
CA SER A 167 13.57 -44.73 7.98
C SER A 167 13.25 -43.24 8.19
N ARG A 168 11.97 -42.87 8.08
CA ARG A 168 11.49 -41.50 8.36
C ARG A 168 11.71 -41.08 9.82
N CYS A 169 11.55 -41.99 10.77
CA CYS A 169 11.84 -41.76 12.19
C CYS A 169 13.34 -41.53 12.45
N ARG A 170 14.24 -42.31 11.82
CA ARG A 170 15.70 -42.08 11.93
C ARG A 170 16.12 -40.73 11.35
N VAL A 171 15.61 -40.36 10.17
CA VAL A 171 15.92 -39.07 9.54
C VAL A 171 15.39 -37.90 10.37
N ALA A 172 14.20 -38.03 10.95
CA ALA A 172 13.63 -37.01 11.83
C ALA A 172 14.43 -36.82 13.14
N SER A 173 14.94 -37.90 13.76
CA SER A 173 15.82 -37.81 14.95
C SER A 173 17.22 -37.28 14.64
N ALA A 174 17.74 -37.50 13.42
CA ALA A 174 19.02 -36.95 13.00
C ALA A 174 18.94 -35.43 12.77
N LYS A 175 17.81 -34.94 12.22
CA LYS A 175 17.62 -33.51 11.92
C LYS A 175 17.41 -32.66 13.17
N SER A 176 16.79 -33.19 14.23
CA SER A 176 16.66 -32.49 15.52
C SER A 176 17.96 -32.40 16.33
N ARG A 177 19.02 -33.12 15.94
CA ARG A 177 20.34 -33.08 16.59
C ARG A 177 21.33 -32.15 15.90
N ALA A 178 20.98 -31.62 14.72
CA ALA A 178 21.87 -30.84 13.86
C ALA A 178 21.53 -29.34 13.79
N ASP A 179 20.60 -28.86 14.62
CA ASP A 179 20.35 -27.42 14.78
C ASP A 179 21.24 -26.87 15.91
N PRO A 180 22.40 -26.23 15.63
CA PRO A 180 23.14 -25.52 16.65
C PRO A 180 22.36 -24.25 17.02
N VAL A 181 22.23 -24.04 18.33
CA VAL A 181 21.80 -22.77 18.93
C VAL A 181 22.67 -21.63 18.39
N SER A 182 22.07 -20.73 17.61
CA SER A 182 22.60 -19.40 17.30
C SER A 182 21.47 -18.39 17.53
N GLY A 183 21.56 -17.39 18.40
CA GLY A 183 22.59 -16.99 19.34
C GLY A 183 21.98 -15.93 20.26
N GLY A 184 22.34 -15.96 21.54
CA GLY A 184 22.24 -14.79 22.40
C GLY A 184 23.54 -14.01 22.29
N ALA A 185 23.46 -12.74 21.84
CA ALA A 185 24.41 -11.66 22.15
C ALA A 185 24.06 -10.38 21.37
N ALA A 186 23.44 -9.42 22.04
CA ALA A 186 23.56 -7.97 21.83
C ALA A 186 22.65 -7.31 22.90
N GLY A 187 23.06 -6.42 23.79
CA GLY A 187 24.29 -5.69 24.01
C GLY A 187 23.89 -4.53 24.93
N ARG A 188 24.56 -4.36 26.07
CA ARG A 188 24.43 -3.17 26.91
C ARG A 188 25.02 -1.97 26.17
N GLY A 189 24.37 -0.82 26.30
CA GLY A 189 24.79 0.49 25.79
C GLY A 189 23.67 1.48 26.02
#